data_AF-A0AA97C6D6-F1
#
_entry.id   AF-A0AA97C6D6-F1
#
_cell.length_a   1.000
_cell.length_b   1.000
_cell.length_c   1.000
_cell.angle_alpha   90.00
_cell.angle_beta   90.00
_cell.angle_gamma   90.00
#
_symmetry.space_group_name_H-M   'P 1'
#
loop_
_entity.id
_entity.type
_entity.pdbx_description
1 polymer ?
#
loop_
_entity_poly.entity_id
_entity_poly.type
_entity_poly.pdbx_seq_one_letter_code
_entity_poly.pdbx_strand_id
1 'polypeptide(L)'
;MNESELYQYALFMLSRRDYGKAELFARMKRRMYEKNEGIIDEPLIELVLERLSEQHFLDDDRVAGLLMQGYLRKGYGPLRIKQEMRQKGFTETVVEKHFATLDVDWFEKAALVRSKKFGDDLPHDFKEKSKQIRYLQYRGFFGDMIYELFNG
;
A
#
# COMPACT_ATOMS: atom_id res chain seq x y z
N MET A 1 -9.93 -22.00 18.95
CA MET A 1 -10.31 -20.64 18.54
C MET A 1 -11.77 -20.63 18.18
N ASN A 2 -12.57 -20.21 19.14
CA ASN A 2 -13.97 -19.82 18.95
C ASN A 2 -14.06 -18.33 18.55
N GLU A 3 -15.28 -17.83 18.30
CA GLU A 3 -15.55 -16.45 17.90
C GLU A 3 -14.93 -15.43 18.86
N SER A 4 -15.14 -15.59 20.18
CA SER A 4 -14.69 -14.65 21.20
C SER A 4 -13.16 -14.53 21.23
N GLU A 5 -12.45 -15.65 21.18
CA GLU A 5 -10.98 -15.67 21.16
C GLU A 5 -10.43 -14.98 19.90
N LEU A 6 -11.11 -15.20 18.76
CA LEU A 6 -10.72 -14.62 17.47
C LEU A 6 -10.99 -13.11 17.42
N TYR A 7 -12.13 -12.67 17.96
CA TYR A 7 -12.51 -11.27 18.10
C TYR A 7 -11.53 -10.50 19.00
N GLN A 8 -11.18 -11.06 20.16
CA GLN A 8 -10.18 -10.46 21.05
C GLN A 8 -8.80 -10.36 20.41
N TYR A 9 -8.39 -11.39 19.65
CA TYR A 9 -7.15 -11.35 18.90
C TYR A 9 -7.15 -10.22 17.86
N ALA A 10 -8.24 -10.07 17.12
CA ALA A 10 -8.38 -9.01 16.12
C ALA A 10 -8.34 -7.61 16.76
N LEU A 11 -9.07 -7.38 17.85
CA LEU A 11 -9.02 -6.12 18.60
C LEU A 11 -7.60 -5.79 19.10
N PHE A 12 -6.90 -6.78 19.65
CA PHE A 12 -5.51 -6.61 20.09
C PHE A 12 -4.56 -6.22 18.94
N MET A 13 -4.81 -6.70 17.72
CA MET A 13 -4.03 -6.25 16.58
C MET A 13 -4.40 -4.81 16.21
N LEU A 14 -5.69 -4.51 16.07
CA LEU A 14 -6.19 -3.18 15.71
C LEU A 14 -5.78 -2.11 16.73
N SER A 15 -5.59 -2.47 18.00
CA SER A 15 -5.09 -1.54 19.02
C SER A 15 -3.62 -1.13 18.83
N ARG A 16 -2.85 -1.86 18.03
CA ARG A 16 -1.42 -1.59 17.78
C ARG A 16 -1.21 -0.72 16.55
N ARG A 17 -2.01 -0.94 15.51
CA ARG A 17 -2.02 -0.17 14.27
C ARG A 17 -3.25 -0.54 13.44
N ASP A 18 -3.44 0.23 12.39
CA ASP A 18 -4.44 -0.04 11.36
C ASP A 18 -4.08 -1.25 10.48
N TYR A 19 -5.10 -2.04 10.17
CA TYR A 19 -5.04 -3.18 9.25
C TYR A 19 -6.15 -3.04 8.22
N GLY A 20 -5.87 -3.41 6.97
CA GLY A 20 -6.94 -3.69 6.01
C GLY A 20 -7.53 -5.08 6.25
N LYS A 21 -8.76 -5.31 5.79
CA LYS A 21 -9.53 -6.54 5.95
C LYS A 21 -8.73 -7.76 5.49
N ALA A 22 -8.08 -7.68 4.33
CA ALA A 22 -7.27 -8.77 3.80
C ALA A 22 -6.06 -9.13 4.68
N GLU A 23 -5.36 -8.12 5.23
CA GLU A 23 -4.23 -8.37 6.14
C GLU A 23 -4.73 -8.98 7.46
N LEU A 24 -5.83 -8.45 8.00
CA LEU A 24 -6.44 -8.92 9.24
C LEU A 24 -6.95 -10.37 9.10
N PHE A 25 -7.63 -10.68 7.99
CA PHE A 25 -8.06 -12.03 7.62
C PHE A 25 -6.89 -13.02 7.60
N ALA A 26 -5.82 -12.70 6.87
CA ALA A 26 -4.66 -13.59 6.73
C ALA A 26 -4.00 -13.91 8.10
N ARG A 27 -3.97 -12.92 9.00
CA ARG A 27 -3.43 -13.08 10.36
C ARG A 27 -4.34 -13.91 11.25
N MET A 28 -5.64 -13.65 11.21
CA MET A 28 -6.65 -14.43 11.94
C MET A 28 -6.64 -15.89 11.48
N LYS A 29 -6.59 -16.12 10.16
CA LYS A 29 -6.45 -17.45 9.55
C LYS A 29 -5.21 -18.19 10.03
N ARG A 30 -4.05 -17.55 10.00
CA ARG A 30 -2.79 -18.12 10.51
C ARG A 30 -2.89 -18.45 12.00
N ARG A 31 -3.43 -17.53 12.80
CA ARG A 31 -3.57 -17.70 14.24
C ARG A 31 -4.51 -18.86 14.59
N MET A 32 -5.60 -19.00 13.85
CA MET A 32 -6.55 -20.10 13.99
C MET A 32 -5.90 -21.44 13.62
N TYR A 33 -5.20 -21.51 12.49
CA TYR A 33 -4.44 -22.70 12.08
C TYR A 33 -3.46 -23.15 13.18
N GLU A 34 -2.69 -22.23 13.75
CA GLU A 34 -1.73 -22.51 14.83
C GLU A 34 -2.39 -23.00 16.14
N LYS A 35 -3.64 -22.58 16.41
CA LYS A 35 -4.34 -22.86 17.68
C LYS A 35 -5.35 -24.01 17.60
N ASN A 36 -5.83 -24.35 16.42
CA ASN A 36 -6.81 -25.40 16.17
C ASN A 36 -6.19 -26.59 15.42
N GLU A 37 -4.89 -26.85 15.61
CA GLU A 37 -4.19 -28.00 15.02
C GLU A 37 -4.38 -28.12 13.50
N GLY A 38 -4.36 -26.97 12.81
CA GLY A 38 -4.49 -26.88 11.36
C GLY A 38 -5.92 -26.68 10.84
N ILE A 39 -6.92 -26.70 11.71
CA ILE A 39 -8.32 -26.48 11.32
C ILE A 39 -8.61 -24.98 11.18
N ILE A 40 -9.25 -24.60 10.07
CA ILE A 40 -9.62 -23.22 9.75
C ILE A 40 -11.12 -23.15 9.49
N ASP A 41 -11.77 -22.16 10.10
CA ASP A 41 -13.16 -21.78 9.87
C ASP A 41 -13.17 -20.36 9.26
N GLU A 42 -13.09 -20.29 7.92
CA GLU A 42 -13.12 -19.01 7.20
C GLU A 42 -14.44 -18.25 7.36
N PRO A 43 -15.63 -18.89 7.34
CA PRO A 43 -16.88 -18.23 7.67
C PRO A 43 -16.87 -17.52 9.03
N LEU A 44 -16.28 -18.14 10.07
CA LEU A 44 -16.12 -17.50 11.38
C LEU A 44 -15.19 -16.29 11.34
N ILE A 45 -14.11 -16.33 10.54
CA ILE A 45 -13.22 -15.19 10.34
C ILE A 45 -13.96 -14.04 9.66
N GLU A 46 -14.71 -14.33 8.59
CA GLU A 46 -15.53 -13.31 7.89
C GLU A 46 -16.58 -12.68 8.81
N LEU A 47 -17.27 -13.49 9.62
CA LEU A 47 -18.24 -13.01 10.60
C LEU A 47 -17.62 -12.01 11.58
N VAL A 48 -16.43 -12.33 12.12
CA VAL A 48 -15.71 -11.43 13.03
C VAL A 48 -15.26 -10.15 12.32
N LEU A 49 -14.80 -10.23 11.07
CA LEU A 49 -14.41 -9.06 10.28
C LEU A 49 -15.59 -8.14 9.98
N GLU A 50 -16.74 -8.70 9.64
CA GLU A 50 -17.98 -7.96 9.40
C GLU A 50 -18.40 -7.21 10.66
N ARG A 51 -18.45 -7.89 11.80
CA ARG A 51 -18.73 -7.27 13.10
C ARG A 51 -17.76 -6.13 13.46
N LEU A 52 -16.47 -6.30 13.19
CA LEU A 52 -15.47 -5.24 13.41
C LEU A 52 -15.67 -4.05 12.47
N SER A 53 -16.15 -4.29 11.25
CA SER A 53 -16.45 -3.24 10.27
C SER A 53 -17.71 -2.46 10.67
N GLU A 54 -18.76 -3.16 11.08
CA GLU A 54 -20.00 -2.56 11.60
C GLU A 54 -19.75 -1.67 12.83
N GLN A 55 -18.77 -2.04 13.65
CA GLN A 55 -18.37 -1.27 14.83
C GLN A 55 -17.32 -0.20 14.53
N HIS A 56 -16.98 0.02 13.26
CA HIS A 56 -15.98 0.99 12.79
C HIS A 56 -14.55 0.76 13.33
N PHE A 57 -14.25 -0.44 13.83
CA PHE A 57 -12.88 -0.83 14.19
C PHE A 57 -12.05 -1.17 12.96
N LEU A 58 -12.69 -1.67 11.90
CA LEU A 58 -12.08 -1.97 10.61
C LEU A 58 -12.67 -1.07 9.53
N ASP A 59 -11.80 -0.36 8.80
CA ASP A 59 -12.20 0.60 7.76
C ASP A 59 -11.15 0.62 6.66
N ASP A 60 -11.39 -0.17 5.60
CA ASP A 60 -10.46 -0.31 4.49
C ASP A 60 -10.24 1.01 3.73
N ASP A 61 -11.24 1.87 3.64
CA ASP A 61 -11.13 3.17 2.96
C ASP A 61 -10.18 4.09 3.71
N ARG A 62 -10.35 4.18 5.04
CA ARG A 62 -9.45 4.94 5.90
C ARG A 62 -8.02 4.40 5.84
N VAL A 63 -7.85 3.08 5.94
CA VAL A 63 -6.50 2.47 5.90
C VAL A 63 -5.85 2.65 4.54
N ALA A 64 -6.60 2.49 3.45
CA ALA A 64 -6.09 2.68 2.10
C ALA A 64 -5.59 4.12 1.88
N GLY A 65 -6.37 5.12 2.30
CA GLY A 65 -5.96 6.53 2.24
C GLY A 65 -4.66 6.79 3.01
N LEU A 66 -4.56 6.31 4.25
CA LEU A 66 -3.35 6.48 5.08
C LEU A 66 -2.10 5.82 4.46
N LEU A 67 -2.26 4.63 3.88
CA LEU A 67 -1.16 3.92 3.21
C LEU A 67 -0.71 4.64 1.95
N MET A 68 -1.65 5.08 1.09
CA MET A 68 -1.34 5.83 -0.12
C MET A 68 -0.59 7.13 0.21
N GLN A 69 -1.05 7.88 1.22
CA GLN A 69 -0.33 9.06 1.71
C GLN A 69 1.07 8.71 2.23
N GLY A 70 1.24 7.58 2.91
CA GLY A 70 2.54 7.06 3.31
C GLY A 70 3.46 6.78 2.11
N TYR A 71 2.93 6.19 1.05
CA TYR A 71 3.70 5.91 -0.16
C TYR A 71 4.06 7.17 -0.96
N LEU A 72 3.16 8.16 -1.00
CA LEU A 72 3.45 9.49 -1.56
C LEU A 72 4.59 10.19 -0.81
N ARG A 73 4.59 10.14 0.52
CA ARG A 73 5.69 10.68 1.35
C ARG A 73 7.00 9.94 1.14
N LYS A 74 6.94 8.62 0.95
CA LYS A 74 8.11 7.84 0.58
C LYS A 74 8.67 8.29 -0.75
N GLY A 75 7.82 8.76 -1.69
CA GLY A 75 8.17 9.19 -3.05
C GLY A 75 7.95 8.09 -4.09
N TYR A 76 6.95 7.24 -3.89
CA TYR A 76 6.53 6.26 -4.88
C TYR A 76 5.65 6.94 -5.93
N GLY A 77 5.83 6.53 -7.18
CA GLY A 77 4.98 6.88 -8.29
C GLY A 77 3.76 5.96 -8.40
N PRO A 78 2.85 6.24 -9.35
CA PRO A 78 1.54 5.61 -9.43
C PRO A 78 1.61 4.08 -9.53
N LEU A 79 2.50 3.56 -10.38
CA LEU A 79 2.62 2.13 -10.63
C LEU A 79 3.03 1.36 -9.37
N ARG A 80 3.97 1.93 -8.60
CA ARG A 80 4.44 1.30 -7.37
C ARG A 80 3.39 1.37 -6.28
N ILE A 81 2.67 2.49 -6.15
CA ILE A 81 1.58 2.63 -5.18
C ILE A 81 0.50 1.58 -5.48
N LYS A 82 0.03 1.45 -6.73
CA LYS A 82 -0.97 0.43 -7.10
C LYS A 82 -0.49 -0.99 -6.77
N GLN A 83 0.77 -1.30 -7.09
CA GLN A 83 1.37 -2.61 -6.77
C GLN A 83 1.36 -2.90 -5.27
N GLU A 84 1.80 -1.93 -4.46
CA GLU A 84 1.87 -2.07 -3.01
C GLU A 84 0.47 -2.23 -2.39
N MET A 85 -0.52 -1.47 -2.87
CA MET A 85 -1.90 -1.57 -2.42
C MET A 85 -2.50 -2.95 -2.75
N ARG A 86 -2.25 -3.47 -3.94
CA ARG A 86 -2.67 -4.83 -4.33
C ARG A 86 -2.01 -5.90 -3.46
N GLN A 87 -0.73 -5.76 -3.12
CA GLN A 87 -0.04 -6.68 -2.20
C GLN A 87 -0.61 -6.64 -0.78
N LYS A 88 -1.18 -5.50 -0.37
CA LYS A 88 -1.92 -5.35 0.88
C LYS A 88 -3.35 -5.89 0.83
N GLY A 89 -3.82 -6.30 -0.35
CA GLY A 89 -5.13 -6.91 -0.57
C GLY A 89 -6.26 -5.91 -0.79
N PHE A 90 -5.96 -4.64 -1.09
CA PHE A 90 -6.98 -3.68 -1.50
C PHE A 90 -7.45 -3.98 -2.92
N THR A 91 -8.75 -3.83 -3.15
CA THR A 91 -9.36 -4.01 -4.48
C THR A 91 -9.02 -2.84 -5.40
N GLU A 92 -9.05 -3.09 -6.71
CA GLU A 92 -8.81 -2.04 -7.71
C GLU A 92 -9.78 -0.87 -7.52
N THR A 93 -11.04 -1.14 -7.20
CA THR A 93 -12.06 -0.11 -6.96
C THR A 93 -11.68 0.84 -5.82
N VAL A 94 -11.19 0.32 -4.70
CA VAL A 94 -10.75 1.15 -3.56
C VAL A 94 -9.52 1.98 -3.95
N VAL A 95 -8.58 1.36 -4.66
CA VAL A 95 -7.36 2.03 -5.11
C VAL A 95 -7.69 3.17 -6.08
N GLU A 96 -8.49 2.91 -7.11
CA GLU A 96 -8.89 3.91 -8.11
C GLU A 96 -9.71 5.04 -7.49
N LYS A 97 -10.61 4.73 -6.54
CA LYS A 97 -11.35 5.75 -5.78
C LYS A 97 -10.39 6.74 -5.12
N HIS A 98 -9.36 6.25 -4.42
CA HIS A 98 -8.39 7.15 -3.79
C HIS A 98 -7.53 7.89 -4.81
N PHE A 99 -7.07 7.22 -5.88
CA PHE A 99 -6.31 7.88 -6.94
C PHE A 99 -7.09 9.02 -7.60
N ALA A 100 -8.39 8.86 -7.81
CA ALA A 100 -9.26 9.91 -8.37
C ALA A 100 -9.35 11.16 -7.48
N THR A 101 -9.07 11.02 -6.17
CA THR A 101 -9.06 12.13 -5.21
C THR A 101 -7.68 12.72 -4.97
N LEU A 102 -6.62 12.12 -5.53
CA LEU A 102 -5.26 12.61 -5.37
C LEU A 102 -5.01 13.79 -6.30
N ASP A 103 -4.78 14.96 -5.71
CA ASP A 103 -4.23 16.11 -6.41
C ASP A 103 -2.70 16.04 -6.35
N VAL A 104 -2.10 15.30 -7.29
CA VAL A 104 -0.65 15.09 -7.37
C VAL A 104 -0.18 15.30 -8.80
N ASP A 105 0.68 16.29 -8.99
CA ASP A 105 1.52 16.37 -10.18
C ASP A 105 2.62 15.31 -10.11
N TRP A 106 2.46 14.25 -10.89
CA TRP A 106 3.38 13.13 -10.90
C TRP A 106 4.72 13.45 -11.56
N PHE A 107 4.75 14.42 -12.48
CA PHE A 107 5.98 14.87 -13.12
C PHE A 107 6.83 15.66 -12.12
N GLU A 108 6.25 16.65 -11.43
CA GLU A 108 6.94 17.40 -10.37
C GLU A 108 7.40 16.47 -9.24
N LYS A 109 6.58 15.48 -8.88
CA LYS A 109 6.96 14.49 -7.87
C LYS A 109 8.17 13.66 -8.32
N ALA A 110 8.21 13.24 -9.60
CA ALA A 110 9.32 12.50 -10.16
C ALA A 110 10.60 13.34 -10.16
N ALA A 111 10.51 14.61 -10.56
CA ALA A 111 11.61 15.58 -10.52
C ALA A 111 12.18 15.74 -9.10
N LEU A 112 11.30 15.93 -8.10
CA LEU A 112 11.70 16.05 -6.70
C LEU A 112 12.35 14.78 -6.17
N VAL A 113 11.81 13.59 -6.50
CA VAL A 113 12.38 12.30 -6.08
C VAL A 113 13.75 12.07 -6.71
N ARG A 114 13.93 12.48 -7.97
CA ARG A 114 15.23 12.46 -8.65
C ARG A 114 16.22 13.40 -7.95
N SER A 115 15.88 14.67 -7.81
CA SER A 115 16.74 15.71 -7.21
C SER A 115 17.18 15.31 -5.80
N LYS A 116 16.25 14.86 -4.95
CA LYS A 116 16.58 14.40 -3.59
C LYS A 116 17.62 13.29 -3.52
N LYS A 117 17.75 12.46 -4.56
CA LYS A 117 18.68 11.34 -4.58
C LYS A 117 19.99 11.65 -5.30
N PHE A 118 19.93 12.44 -6.37
CA PHE A 118 21.06 12.61 -7.29
C PHE A 118 21.57 14.05 -7.40
N GLY A 119 20.94 14.99 -6.70
CA GLY A 119 21.18 16.42 -6.88
C GLY A 119 20.36 17.01 -8.04
N ASP A 120 20.42 18.33 -8.16
CA ASP A 120 19.64 19.07 -9.16
C ASP A 120 20.22 18.91 -10.57
N ASP A 121 21.55 18.84 -10.69
CA ASP A 121 22.26 18.74 -11.96
C ASP A 121 21.87 17.51 -12.78
N LEU A 122 21.68 17.70 -14.08
CA LEU A 122 21.41 16.62 -15.03
C LEU A 122 22.66 15.72 -15.22
N PRO A 123 22.46 14.41 -15.48
CA PRO A 123 23.59 13.50 -15.70
C PRO A 123 24.38 13.87 -16.95
N HIS A 124 25.71 13.91 -16.84
CA HIS A 124 26.60 14.26 -17.95
C HIS A 124 26.97 13.07 -18.86
N ASP A 125 26.69 11.85 -18.43
CA ASP A 125 26.97 10.64 -19.21
C ASP A 125 25.76 9.68 -19.27
N PHE A 126 25.81 8.76 -20.23
CA PHE A 126 24.76 7.78 -20.47
C PHE A 126 24.58 6.80 -19.29
N LYS A 127 25.65 6.52 -18.55
CA LYS A 127 25.66 5.55 -17.45
C LYS A 127 24.87 6.09 -16.26
N GLU A 128 25.10 7.35 -15.88
CA GLU A 128 24.36 8.05 -14.83
C GLU A 128 22.92 8.31 -15.27
N LYS A 129 22.66 8.72 -16.52
CA LYS A 129 21.28 8.84 -17.05
C LYS A 129 20.51 7.52 -16.90
N SER A 130 21.11 6.42 -17.33
CA SER A 130 20.51 5.08 -17.22
C SER A 130 20.24 4.66 -15.76
N LYS A 131 21.14 5.01 -14.83
CA LYS A 131 21.00 4.73 -13.40
C LYS A 131 19.85 5.53 -12.78
N GLN A 132 19.70 6.81 -13.14
CA GLN A 132 18.59 7.64 -12.67
C GLN A 132 17.24 7.16 -13.23
N ILE A 133 17.18 6.81 -14.52
CA ILE A 133 15.99 6.19 -15.14
C ILE A 133 15.57 4.93 -14.39
N ARG A 134 16.49 3.98 -14.20
CA ARG A 134 16.19 2.73 -13.47
C ARG A 134 15.70 2.98 -12.05
N TYR A 135 16.26 3.98 -11.38
CA TYR A 135 15.76 4.37 -10.07
C TYR A 135 14.31 4.84 -10.15
N LEU A 136 13.98 5.79 -11.01
CA LEU A 136 12.61 6.32 -11.12
C LEU A 136 11.59 5.25 -11.58
N GLN A 137 12.00 4.33 -12.45
CA GLN A 137 11.20 3.15 -12.81
C GLN A 137 10.95 2.25 -11.60
N TYR A 138 11.98 1.96 -10.80
CA TYR A 138 11.83 1.22 -9.54
C TYR A 138 10.91 1.96 -8.54
N ARG A 139 10.93 3.29 -8.57
CA ARG A 139 9.99 4.13 -7.80
C ARG A 139 8.57 4.11 -8.36
N GLY A 140 8.35 3.61 -9.57
CA GLY A 140 7.03 3.41 -10.16
C GLY A 140 6.48 4.61 -10.92
N PHE A 141 7.35 5.50 -11.41
CA PHE A 141 6.96 6.56 -12.34
C PHE A 141 6.85 6.03 -13.77
N PHE A 142 5.99 6.65 -14.58
CA PHE A 142 5.79 6.25 -15.97
C PHE A 142 7.00 6.65 -16.84
N GLY A 143 7.25 5.87 -17.88
CA GLY A 143 8.43 6.02 -18.72
C GLY A 143 8.48 7.37 -19.44
N ASP A 144 7.36 7.80 -20.01
CA ASP A 144 7.18 9.10 -20.66
C ASP A 144 7.61 10.26 -19.75
N MET A 145 7.08 10.33 -18.53
CA MET A 145 7.45 11.34 -17.52
C MET A 145 8.95 11.27 -17.21
N ILE A 146 9.50 10.06 -17.06
CA ILE A 146 10.92 9.88 -16.78
C ILE A 146 11.78 10.41 -17.93
N TYR A 147 11.43 10.13 -19.19
CA TYR A 147 12.19 10.59 -20.34
C TYR A 147 12.13 12.10 -20.50
N GLU A 148 10.97 12.70 -20.24
CA GLU A 148 10.76 14.15 -20.27
C GLU A 148 11.70 14.88 -19.30
N LEU A 149 11.95 14.34 -18.10
CA LEU A 149 12.89 14.92 -17.12
C LEU A 149 14.34 15.08 -17.61
N PHE A 150 14.74 14.37 -18.67
CA PHE A 150 16.10 14.42 -19.22
C PHE A 150 16.17 15.03 -20.62
N ASN A 151 15.07 15.55 -21.14
CA ASN A 151 14.99 16.18 -22.45
C ASN A 151 14.74 17.70 -22.36
N GLY A 152 14.65 18.25 -21.14
CA GLY A 152 14.67 19.68 -20.84
C GLY A 152 16.06 20.21 -20.54
#